data_AF-A0A183FN61-F1
#
_entry.id   AF-A0A183FN61-F1
#
_cell.length_a   1.000
_cell.length_b   1.000
_cell.length_c   1.000
_cell.angle_alpha   90.00
_cell.angle_beta   90.00
_cell.angle_gamma   90.00
#
_symmetry.space_group_name_H-M   'P 1'
#
loop_
_entity.id
_entity.type
_entity.pdbx_description
1 polymer ?
#
loop_
_entity_poly.entity_id
_entity_poly.type
_entity_poly.pdbx_seq_one_letter_code
_entity_poly.pdbx_strand_id
1 'polypeptide(L)'
;LKSFPEDVNSIGGKAITASRSAIIRNHQAAHITPHYRKSVENTLRFLKDNDGIWRSKGRIGNSSLNSDAKSPIFISPKTPLATLIINEAHGEYHQGIEHTMSTIRMKYWIPRLRQQVRHTIKACVKCRRFNSLPYEYSETTDLPHRRVLQTRTFQHFGLDFFDLPLIKEDDKDLKTYGCIFTCTVTRLNHLELVKSMAVEDFLNALRRFIARREVEACLNSRPLTYQGAEQNDYSSIRPIDFIQRDMDVILPHNFGAEDSAENPEYALPERLTALKTRKDAERAPKSSCKYTERFRNIWQNHYLTSLRETHTKYVSTKRHHSLISKAGSVVLINDPVLPRNDWKMARITGTRLSSDGKIREVELITATKRKIKRPFNLITPLEIIDDTESLENANKNGSEDENTTTVEQRRPYNLRPRRPISYADDSAATLFERQLHFRESGSSST
;
A
#
# COMPACT_ATOMS: atom_id res chain seq x y z
N LEU A 1 -46.75 -20.26 -55.99
CA LEU A 1 -45.35 -20.61 -55.68
C LEU A 1 -44.92 -21.69 -56.68
N LYS A 2 -44.37 -21.31 -57.83
CA LYS A 2 -43.79 -22.26 -58.81
C LYS A 2 -42.28 -22.01 -58.86
N SER A 3 -41.52 -23.10 -58.66
CA SER A 3 -40.07 -23.30 -58.92
C SER A 3 -39.13 -22.12 -58.58
N PHE A 4 -38.54 -22.16 -57.39
CA PHE A 4 -37.29 -21.42 -57.13
C PHE A 4 -36.12 -22.24 -57.67
N PRO A 5 -35.24 -21.66 -58.52
CA PRO A 5 -34.03 -22.35 -58.97
C PRO A 5 -33.03 -22.47 -57.80
N GLU A 6 -32.38 -23.63 -57.70
CA GLU A 6 -31.45 -23.99 -56.61
C GLU A 6 -30.13 -23.18 -56.65
N ASP A 7 -29.82 -22.53 -57.79
CA ASP A 7 -28.64 -21.66 -57.94
C ASP A 7 -28.97 -20.18 -57.74
N VAL A 8 -28.48 -19.61 -56.62
CA VAL A 8 -28.62 -18.19 -56.25
C VAL A 8 -28.05 -17.24 -57.31
N ASN A 9 -27.11 -17.71 -58.14
CA ASN A 9 -26.46 -16.94 -59.20
C ASN A 9 -27.26 -16.86 -60.52
N SER A 10 -28.36 -17.60 -60.64
CA SER A 10 -29.22 -17.63 -61.86
C SER A 10 -30.45 -16.72 -61.77
N ILE A 11 -30.65 -16.03 -60.65
CA ILE A 11 -31.86 -15.25 -60.38
C ILE A 11 -31.84 -13.94 -61.17
N GLY A 12 -32.69 -13.84 -62.20
CA GLY A 12 -32.83 -12.61 -62.98
C GLY A 12 -33.40 -11.44 -62.16
N GLY A 13 -33.06 -10.20 -62.54
CA GLY A 13 -33.49 -8.98 -61.84
C GLY A 13 -35.01 -8.82 -61.69
N LYS A 14 -35.80 -9.38 -62.62
CA LYS A 14 -37.28 -9.42 -62.51
C LYS A 14 -37.76 -10.28 -61.34
N ALA A 15 -37.12 -11.43 -61.11
CA ALA A 15 -37.46 -12.33 -60.00
C ALA A 15 -37.07 -11.72 -58.64
N ILE A 16 -35.93 -11.02 -58.58
CA ILE A 16 -35.50 -10.27 -57.38
C ILE A 16 -36.52 -9.16 -57.05
N THR A 17 -36.95 -8.40 -58.07
CA THR A 17 -37.93 -7.33 -57.91
C THR A 17 -39.28 -7.88 -57.43
N ALA A 18 -39.78 -8.96 -58.03
CA ALA A 18 -41.01 -9.62 -57.61
C ALA A 18 -40.94 -10.15 -56.17
N SER A 19 -39.80 -10.75 -55.79
CA SER A 19 -39.55 -11.25 -54.44
C SER A 19 -39.53 -10.11 -53.42
N ARG A 20 -38.87 -8.98 -53.75
CA ARG A 20 -38.83 -7.79 -52.88
C ARG A 20 -40.22 -7.19 -52.68
N SER A 21 -41.02 -7.09 -53.74
CA SER A 21 -42.41 -6.66 -53.65
C SER A 21 -43.26 -7.61 -52.80
N ALA A 22 -43.05 -8.92 -52.89
CA ALA A 22 -43.74 -9.92 -52.07
C ALA A 22 -43.38 -9.79 -50.58
N ILE A 23 -42.09 -9.61 -50.24
CA ILE A 23 -41.63 -9.40 -48.86
C ILE A 23 -42.28 -8.15 -48.26
N ILE A 24 -42.29 -7.04 -49.01
CA ILE A 24 -42.92 -5.79 -48.58
C ILE A 24 -44.43 -6.00 -48.36
N ARG A 25 -45.11 -6.69 -49.28
CA ARG A 25 -46.55 -6.97 -49.16
C ARG A 25 -46.86 -7.78 -47.90
N ASN A 26 -46.08 -8.83 -47.63
CA ASN A 26 -46.23 -9.66 -46.43
C ASN A 26 -45.97 -8.87 -45.16
N HIS A 27 -44.92 -8.04 -45.15
CA HIS A 27 -44.61 -7.16 -44.03
C HIS A 27 -45.74 -6.18 -43.73
N GLN A 28 -46.29 -5.55 -44.77
CA GLN A 28 -47.40 -4.62 -44.64
C GLN A 28 -48.67 -5.32 -44.15
N ALA A 29 -48.96 -6.52 -44.64
CA ALA A 29 -50.11 -7.31 -44.17
C ALA A 29 -50.00 -7.65 -42.67
N ALA A 30 -48.79 -7.94 -42.17
CA ALA A 30 -48.56 -8.26 -40.77
C ALA A 30 -48.65 -7.03 -39.84
N HIS A 31 -48.17 -5.86 -40.28
CA HIS A 31 -48.00 -4.70 -39.41
C HIS A 31 -49.00 -3.55 -39.62
N ILE A 32 -49.70 -3.48 -40.76
CA ILE A 32 -50.71 -2.46 -41.03
C ILE A 32 -52.08 -3.04 -40.62
N THR A 33 -52.36 -3.01 -39.32
CA THR A 33 -53.69 -3.37 -38.80
C THR A 33 -54.73 -2.30 -39.15
N PRO A 34 -56.02 -2.63 -39.28
CA PRO A 34 -57.08 -1.67 -39.57
C PRO A 34 -57.15 -0.51 -38.55
N HIS A 35 -56.84 -0.79 -37.29
CA HIS A 35 -56.76 0.22 -36.23
C HIS A 35 -55.58 1.19 -36.44
N TYR A 36 -54.39 0.65 -36.71
CA TYR A 36 -53.20 1.46 -37.00
C TYR A 36 -53.40 2.32 -38.24
N ARG A 37 -54.07 1.78 -39.27
CA ARG A 37 -54.43 2.54 -40.47
C ARG A 37 -55.28 3.77 -40.13
N LYS A 38 -56.39 3.60 -39.40
CA LYS A 38 -57.26 4.72 -38.99
C LYS A 38 -56.51 5.80 -38.21
N SER A 39 -55.58 5.40 -37.33
CA SER A 39 -54.76 6.33 -36.55
C SER A 39 -53.80 7.17 -37.40
N VAL A 40 -53.42 6.71 -38.60
CA VAL A 40 -52.35 7.31 -39.40
C VAL A 40 -52.88 7.88 -40.75
N GLU A 41 -54.14 7.58 -41.09
CA GLU A 41 -54.81 7.99 -42.32
C GLU A 41 -54.83 9.51 -42.50
N ASN A 42 -55.04 10.25 -41.41
CA ASN A 42 -55.04 11.72 -41.41
C ASN A 42 -53.67 12.33 -41.72
N THR A 43 -52.57 11.61 -41.45
CA THR A 43 -51.21 12.13 -41.59
C THR A 43 -50.50 11.65 -42.85
N LEU A 44 -50.71 10.38 -43.28
CA LEU A 44 -49.89 9.76 -44.33
C LEU A 44 -50.59 9.49 -45.66
N ARG A 45 -51.89 9.81 -45.81
CA ARG A 45 -52.67 9.67 -47.06
C ARG A 45 -52.31 8.38 -47.84
N PHE A 46 -52.67 7.24 -47.26
CA PHE A 46 -52.32 5.94 -47.81
C PHE A 46 -53.03 5.65 -49.13
N LEU A 47 -52.28 5.15 -50.11
CA LEU A 47 -52.77 4.64 -51.37
C LEU A 47 -52.26 3.22 -51.59
N LYS A 48 -53.08 2.37 -52.21
CA LYS A 48 -52.68 1.03 -52.60
C LYS A 48 -52.28 1.06 -54.07
N ASP A 49 -51.08 0.57 -54.37
CA ASP A 49 -50.57 0.45 -55.73
C ASP A 49 -51.21 -0.75 -56.46
N ASN A 50 -51.00 -0.86 -57.77
CA ASN A 50 -51.47 -1.96 -58.62
C ASN A 50 -50.99 -3.34 -58.11
N ASP A 51 -49.80 -3.38 -57.48
CA ASP A 51 -49.22 -4.57 -56.86
C ASP A 51 -49.76 -4.88 -55.45
N GLY A 52 -50.73 -4.10 -54.99
CA GLY A 52 -51.36 -4.25 -53.67
C GLY A 52 -50.52 -3.72 -52.50
N ILE A 53 -49.47 -2.95 -52.77
CA ILE A 53 -48.55 -2.38 -51.78
C ILE A 53 -49.05 -1.01 -51.31
N TRP A 54 -48.99 -0.75 -50.01
CA TRP A 54 -49.33 0.54 -49.42
C TRP A 54 -48.21 1.56 -49.61
N ARG A 55 -48.55 2.71 -50.17
CA ARG A 55 -47.69 3.86 -50.41
C ARG A 55 -48.26 5.10 -49.73
N SER A 56 -47.40 6.04 -49.35
CA SER A 56 -47.78 7.33 -48.78
C SER A 56 -47.77 8.39 -49.87
N LYS A 57 -48.85 9.17 -50.03
CA LYS A 57 -48.88 10.27 -51.00
C LYS A 57 -48.58 11.61 -50.32
N GLY A 58 -47.53 12.29 -50.81
CA GLY A 58 -47.13 13.62 -50.35
C GLY A 58 -47.66 14.78 -51.21
N ARG A 59 -47.10 15.97 -51.01
CA ARG A 59 -47.39 17.20 -51.79
C ARG A 59 -46.54 17.37 -53.05
N ILE A 60 -45.63 16.42 -53.31
CA ILE A 60 -44.56 16.54 -54.31
C ILE A 60 -44.92 15.81 -55.63
N GLY A 61 -46.21 15.59 -55.89
CA GLY A 61 -46.70 14.83 -57.06
C GLY A 61 -46.29 15.42 -58.41
N ASN A 62 -46.18 16.74 -58.51
CA ASN A 62 -45.82 17.45 -59.76
C ASN A 62 -44.31 17.63 -59.95
N SER A 63 -43.47 17.09 -59.07
CA SER A 63 -42.01 17.16 -59.23
C SER A 63 -41.50 16.34 -60.42
N SER A 64 -40.25 16.54 -60.82
CA SER A 64 -39.54 15.68 -61.77
C SER A 64 -38.98 14.39 -61.13
N LEU A 65 -39.28 14.13 -59.85
CA LEU A 65 -38.78 12.94 -59.15
C LEU A 65 -39.45 11.65 -59.64
N ASN A 66 -38.78 10.52 -59.40
CA ASN A 66 -39.31 9.19 -59.71
C ASN A 66 -40.65 8.93 -58.98
N SER A 67 -41.49 8.09 -59.56
CA SER A 67 -42.80 7.69 -58.99
C SER A 67 -42.67 7.15 -57.56
N ASP A 68 -41.63 6.36 -57.30
CA ASP A 68 -41.31 5.84 -55.97
C ASP A 68 -40.98 6.94 -54.95
N ALA A 69 -40.33 8.03 -55.36
CA ALA A 69 -40.02 9.15 -54.46
C ALA A 69 -41.22 10.07 -54.23
N LYS A 70 -42.10 10.20 -55.24
CA LYS A 70 -43.37 10.95 -55.13
C LYS A 70 -44.37 10.27 -54.20
N SER A 71 -44.43 8.94 -54.27
CA SER A 71 -45.30 8.09 -53.47
C SER A 71 -44.51 6.93 -52.85
N PRO A 72 -43.73 7.19 -51.79
CA PRO A 72 -42.87 6.20 -51.17
C PRO A 72 -43.64 5.05 -50.52
N ILE A 73 -43.04 3.87 -50.53
CA ILE A 73 -43.58 2.65 -49.95
C ILE A 73 -43.56 2.77 -48.43
N PHE A 74 -44.69 2.55 -47.78
CA PHE A 74 -44.76 2.60 -46.33
C PHE A 74 -44.13 1.35 -45.71
N ILE A 75 -43.24 1.55 -44.74
CA ILE A 75 -42.63 0.47 -43.95
C ILE A 75 -42.79 0.80 -42.47
N SER A 76 -43.24 -0.19 -41.69
CA SER A 76 -43.48 -0.02 -40.26
C SER A 76 -42.15 0.15 -39.50
N PRO A 77 -42.08 1.11 -38.56
CA PRO A 77 -40.85 1.40 -37.83
C PRO A 77 -40.49 0.26 -36.85
N LYS A 78 -39.21 0.17 -36.47
CA LYS A 78 -38.69 -0.84 -35.50
C LYS A 78 -38.93 -2.30 -35.91
N THR A 79 -38.87 -2.58 -37.20
CA THR A 79 -39.04 -3.93 -37.74
C THR A 79 -37.75 -4.43 -38.38
N PRO A 80 -37.51 -5.75 -38.46
CA PRO A 80 -36.31 -6.29 -39.10
C PRO A 80 -36.14 -5.80 -40.55
N LEU A 81 -37.25 -5.67 -41.28
CA LEU A 81 -37.24 -5.15 -42.65
C LEU A 81 -36.79 -3.69 -42.71
N ALA A 82 -37.24 -2.84 -41.78
CA ALA A 82 -36.78 -1.45 -41.70
C ALA A 82 -35.27 -1.37 -41.44
N THR A 83 -34.74 -2.21 -40.55
CA THR A 83 -33.30 -2.29 -40.27
C THR A 83 -32.51 -2.73 -41.49
N LEU A 84 -32.99 -3.74 -42.23
CA LEU A 84 -32.34 -4.20 -43.47
C LEU A 84 -32.31 -3.13 -44.56
N ILE A 85 -33.42 -2.38 -44.74
CA ILE A 85 -33.48 -1.25 -45.67
C ILE A 85 -32.49 -0.15 -45.27
N ILE A 86 -32.38 0.14 -43.97
CA ILE A 86 -31.41 1.11 -43.46
C ILE A 86 -29.97 0.63 -43.71
N ASN A 87 -29.67 -0.65 -43.47
CA ASN A 87 -28.36 -1.23 -43.70
C ASN A 87 -27.98 -1.20 -45.19
N GLU A 88 -28.92 -1.51 -46.08
CA GLU A 88 -28.72 -1.44 -47.53
C GLU A 88 -28.41 0.00 -47.98
N ALA A 89 -29.15 0.99 -47.47
CA ALA A 89 -28.91 2.40 -47.79
C ALA A 89 -27.66 2.99 -47.12
N HIS A 90 -27.26 2.47 -45.96
CA HIS A 90 -25.98 2.81 -45.33
C HIS A 90 -24.80 2.26 -46.14
N GLY A 91 -24.98 1.04 -46.67
CA GLY A 91 -24.20 0.45 -47.75
C GLY A 91 -22.71 0.26 -47.46
N GLU A 92 -21.97 -0.10 -48.50
CA GLU A 92 -20.50 -0.27 -48.45
C GLU A 92 -19.76 1.06 -48.29
N TYR A 93 -20.41 2.16 -48.69
CA TYR A 93 -19.85 3.52 -48.63
C TYR A 93 -20.06 4.21 -47.28
N HIS A 94 -20.66 3.54 -46.30
CA HIS A 94 -20.83 4.05 -44.93
C HIS A 94 -21.37 5.49 -44.86
N GLN A 95 -22.42 5.74 -45.64
CA GLN A 95 -22.97 7.08 -45.78
C GLN A 95 -23.40 7.66 -44.42
N GLY A 96 -23.20 8.98 -44.26
CA GLY A 96 -23.63 9.71 -43.07
C GLY A 96 -25.16 9.72 -42.92
N ILE A 97 -25.64 10.10 -41.73
CA ILE A 97 -27.06 10.01 -41.35
C ILE A 97 -27.98 10.67 -42.38
N GLU A 98 -27.67 11.89 -42.83
CA GLU A 98 -28.52 12.64 -43.77
C GLU A 98 -28.55 11.99 -45.16
N HIS A 99 -27.41 11.51 -45.65
CA HIS A 99 -27.32 10.83 -46.94
C HIS A 99 -28.11 9.51 -46.93
N THR A 100 -27.92 8.68 -45.91
CA THR A 100 -28.70 7.44 -45.75
C THR A 100 -30.19 7.74 -45.68
N MET A 101 -30.60 8.78 -44.95
CA MET A 101 -32.01 9.20 -44.90
C MET A 101 -32.54 9.64 -46.28
N SER A 102 -31.76 10.40 -47.05
CA SER A 102 -32.13 10.86 -48.39
C SER A 102 -32.35 9.67 -49.33
N THR A 103 -31.39 8.74 -49.38
CA THR A 103 -31.46 7.52 -50.18
C THR A 103 -32.70 6.69 -49.85
N ILE A 104 -33.03 6.54 -48.56
CA ILE A 104 -34.24 5.83 -48.14
C ILE A 104 -35.50 6.57 -48.59
N ARG A 105 -35.56 7.89 -48.44
CA ARG A 105 -36.73 8.72 -48.80
C ARG A 105 -37.04 8.73 -50.30
N MET A 106 -36.08 8.37 -51.16
CA MET A 106 -36.32 8.20 -52.59
C MET A 106 -37.26 7.02 -52.91
N LYS A 107 -37.47 6.08 -51.97
CA LYS A 107 -38.28 4.88 -52.22
C LYS A 107 -39.19 4.45 -51.07
N TYR A 108 -38.79 4.70 -49.83
CA TYR A 108 -39.48 4.24 -48.63
C TYR A 108 -39.84 5.37 -47.68
N TRP A 109 -40.97 5.19 -47.01
CA TRP A 109 -41.43 6.04 -45.92
C TRP A 109 -41.46 5.23 -44.63
N ILE A 110 -40.53 5.53 -43.72
CA ILE A 110 -40.41 4.91 -42.41
C ILE A 110 -40.66 5.99 -41.33
N PRO A 111 -41.68 5.85 -40.47
CA PRO A 111 -41.88 6.75 -39.34
C PRO A 111 -40.65 6.79 -38.41
N ARG A 112 -40.33 7.97 -37.86
CA ARG A 112 -39.16 8.17 -36.97
C ARG A 112 -37.83 7.67 -37.57
N LEU A 113 -37.67 7.78 -38.89
CA LEU A 113 -36.49 7.29 -39.62
C LEU A 113 -35.15 7.76 -39.02
N ARG A 114 -35.03 9.05 -38.68
CA ARG A 114 -33.78 9.64 -38.15
C ARG A 114 -33.28 8.91 -36.89
N GLN A 115 -34.20 8.53 -36.00
CA GLN A 115 -33.86 7.83 -34.76
C GLN A 115 -33.31 6.43 -35.05
N GLN A 116 -33.93 5.71 -35.99
CA GLN A 116 -33.51 4.38 -36.39
C GLN A 116 -32.16 4.42 -37.12
N VAL A 117 -31.98 5.34 -38.07
CA VAL A 117 -30.71 5.51 -38.79
C VAL A 117 -29.56 5.85 -37.84
N ARG A 118 -29.77 6.77 -36.89
CA ARG A 118 -28.76 7.09 -35.86
C ARG A 118 -28.35 5.87 -35.05
N HIS A 119 -29.32 5.06 -34.63
CA HIS A 119 -29.05 3.84 -33.87
C HIS A 119 -28.22 2.83 -34.69
N THR A 120 -28.62 2.57 -35.94
CA THR A 120 -27.93 1.63 -36.84
C THR A 120 -26.51 2.09 -37.16
N ILE A 121 -26.31 3.38 -37.47
CA ILE A 121 -24.96 3.92 -37.78
C ILE A 121 -24.07 3.91 -36.53
N LYS A 122 -24.61 4.21 -35.34
CA LYS A 122 -23.85 4.13 -34.07
C LYS A 122 -23.40 2.69 -33.77
N ALA A 123 -24.18 1.69 -34.17
CA ALA A 123 -23.81 0.28 -34.02
C ALA A 123 -22.81 -0.21 -35.09
N CYS A 124 -22.63 0.51 -36.19
CA CYS A 124 -21.77 0.11 -37.30
C CYS A 124 -20.28 0.14 -36.91
N VAL A 125 -19.62 -1.01 -36.91
CA VAL A 125 -18.21 -1.16 -36.49
C VAL A 125 -17.26 -0.35 -37.37
N LYS A 126 -17.48 -0.34 -38.69
CA LYS A 126 -16.65 0.43 -39.63
C LYS A 126 -16.78 1.93 -39.35
N CYS A 127 -18.00 2.46 -39.22
CA CYS A 127 -18.22 3.87 -38.84
C CYS A 127 -17.64 4.21 -37.48
N ARG A 128 -17.74 3.31 -36.49
CA ARG A 128 -17.13 3.50 -35.17
C ARG A 128 -15.60 3.57 -35.27
N ARG A 129 -14.96 2.75 -36.10
CA ARG A 129 -13.51 2.76 -36.30
C ARG A 129 -13.01 4.01 -37.01
N PHE A 130 -13.73 4.46 -38.05
CA PHE A 130 -13.31 5.64 -38.82
C PHE A 130 -13.62 6.97 -38.11
N ASN A 131 -14.71 7.01 -37.32
CA ASN A 131 -15.17 8.24 -36.67
C ASN A 131 -14.96 8.27 -35.15
N SER A 132 -14.31 7.25 -34.55
CA SER A 132 -13.98 7.32 -33.12
C SER A 132 -12.95 8.42 -32.89
N LEU A 133 -13.26 9.31 -31.95
CA LEU A 133 -12.29 10.27 -31.45
C LEU A 133 -11.14 9.55 -30.72
N PRO A 134 -9.94 10.15 -30.66
CA PRO A 134 -8.87 9.70 -29.77
C PRO A 134 -9.38 9.58 -28.33
N TYR A 135 -8.71 8.74 -27.53
CA TYR A 135 -8.97 8.68 -26.10
C TYR A 135 -8.84 10.09 -25.49
N GLU A 136 -9.92 10.57 -24.90
CA GLU A 136 -9.95 11.87 -24.23
C GLU A 136 -9.18 11.73 -22.91
N TYR A 137 -8.09 12.48 -22.78
CA TYR A 137 -7.40 12.57 -21.50
C TYR A 137 -8.31 13.30 -20.53
N SER A 138 -8.76 12.59 -19.49
CA SER A 138 -9.45 13.22 -18.37
C SER A 138 -8.58 14.33 -17.78
N GLU A 139 -9.21 15.37 -17.23
CA GLU A 139 -8.50 16.39 -16.46
C GLU A 139 -7.65 15.70 -15.36
N THR A 140 -6.34 15.77 -15.52
CA THR A 140 -5.41 15.15 -14.56
C THR A 140 -5.22 16.07 -13.37
N THR A 141 -5.33 15.53 -12.16
CA THR A 141 -4.99 16.24 -10.93
C THR A 141 -3.48 16.51 -10.84
N ASP A 142 -3.10 17.54 -10.10
CA ASP A 142 -1.69 17.83 -9.80
C ASP A 142 -0.97 16.65 -9.14
N LEU A 143 0.31 16.50 -9.44
CA LEU A 143 1.15 15.49 -8.81
C LEU A 143 1.33 15.80 -7.31
N PRO A 144 1.36 14.78 -6.42
CA PRO A 144 1.59 14.99 -4.99
C PRO A 144 2.90 15.72 -4.71
N HIS A 145 2.90 16.64 -3.73
CA HIS A 145 4.06 17.44 -3.32
C HIS A 145 5.37 16.63 -3.17
N ARG A 146 5.26 15.42 -2.58
CA ARG A 146 6.39 14.48 -2.40
C ARG A 146 7.08 14.01 -3.70
N ARG A 147 6.45 14.19 -4.86
CA ARG A 147 7.05 13.86 -6.18
C ARG A 147 7.71 15.07 -6.86
N VAL A 148 7.39 16.28 -6.46
CA VAL A 148 7.78 17.52 -7.16
C VAL A 148 8.69 18.42 -6.34
N LEU A 149 8.64 18.34 -5.01
CA LEU A 149 9.54 19.11 -4.16
C LEU A 149 10.96 18.57 -4.23
N GLN A 150 11.93 19.50 -4.24
CA GLN A 150 13.34 19.16 -4.13
C GLN A 150 13.64 18.67 -2.71
N THR A 151 13.95 17.39 -2.61
CA THR A 151 14.28 16.70 -1.35
C THR A 151 15.72 16.18 -1.39
N ARG A 152 16.22 15.64 -0.28
CA ARG A 152 17.54 14.98 -0.25
C ARG A 152 17.52 13.71 -1.12
N THR A 153 18.69 13.30 -1.62
CA THR A 153 18.83 12.05 -2.37
C THR A 153 18.37 10.87 -1.51
N PHE A 154 17.55 9.98 -2.07
CA PHE A 154 16.96 8.82 -1.38
C PHE A 154 16.06 9.13 -0.18
N GLN A 155 15.67 10.39 0.02
CA GLN A 155 14.64 10.76 0.99
C GLN A 155 13.31 10.11 0.65
N HIS A 156 12.98 10.05 -0.64
CA HIS A 156 11.83 9.34 -1.17
C HIS A 156 12.29 8.41 -2.30
N PHE A 157 11.90 7.14 -2.20
CA PHE A 157 12.17 6.16 -3.25
C PHE A 157 10.91 5.41 -3.68
N GLY A 158 10.88 5.02 -4.96
CA GLY A 158 9.96 4.04 -5.51
C GLY A 158 10.59 2.65 -5.48
N LEU A 159 9.73 1.63 -5.33
CA LEU A 159 10.11 0.21 -5.33
C LEU A 159 9.32 -0.51 -6.42
N ASP A 160 9.99 -1.22 -7.31
CA ASP A 160 9.30 -2.09 -8.27
C ASP A 160 10.01 -3.44 -8.43
N PHE A 161 9.26 -4.45 -8.86
CA PHE A 161 9.80 -5.76 -9.18
C PHE A 161 9.62 -6.04 -10.67
N PHE A 162 10.59 -6.73 -11.25
CA PHE A 162 10.51 -7.22 -12.62
C PHE A 162 11.00 -8.66 -12.70
N ASP A 163 10.42 -9.40 -13.63
CA ASP A 163 10.80 -10.79 -13.89
C ASP A 163 12.14 -10.84 -14.62
N LEU A 164 13.02 -11.73 -14.18
CA LEU A 164 14.27 -12.06 -14.86
C LEU A 164 14.16 -13.43 -15.54
N PRO A 165 15.05 -13.72 -16.52
CA PRO A 165 15.12 -15.04 -17.15
C PRO A 165 15.35 -16.15 -16.12
N LEU A 166 14.96 -17.37 -16.49
CA LEU A 166 15.25 -18.57 -15.71
C LEU A 166 16.77 -18.75 -15.60
N ILE A 167 17.26 -18.88 -14.37
CA ILE A 167 18.67 -19.18 -14.09
C ILE A 167 18.76 -20.67 -13.76
N LYS A 168 19.72 -21.37 -14.36
CA LYS A 168 20.02 -22.76 -14.00
C LYS A 168 20.92 -22.79 -12.78
N GLU A 169 20.38 -23.25 -11.66
CA GLU A 169 21.12 -23.52 -10.42
C GLU A 169 20.88 -25.00 -10.08
N ASP A 170 21.94 -25.81 -9.97
CA ASP A 170 21.88 -27.26 -9.69
C ASP A 170 20.90 -28.07 -10.56
N ASP A 171 20.96 -27.86 -11.89
CA ASP A 171 20.15 -28.56 -12.90
C ASP A 171 18.62 -28.33 -12.78
N LYS A 172 18.23 -27.31 -12.00
CA LYS A 172 16.85 -26.83 -11.88
C LYS A 172 16.74 -25.42 -12.44
N ASP A 173 15.69 -25.19 -13.24
CA ASP A 173 15.35 -23.86 -13.72
C ASP A 173 14.69 -23.08 -12.57
N LEU A 174 15.38 -22.04 -12.08
CA LEU A 174 14.88 -21.17 -11.01
C LEU A 174 14.41 -19.84 -11.60
N LYS A 175 13.16 -19.46 -11.33
CA LYS A 175 12.65 -18.13 -11.66
C LYS A 175 13.26 -17.12 -10.70
N THR A 176 13.93 -16.11 -11.25
CA THR A 176 14.53 -15.03 -10.45
C THR A 176 13.85 -13.71 -10.74
N TYR A 177 14.02 -12.77 -9.81
CA TYR A 177 13.38 -11.47 -9.84
C TYR A 177 14.41 -10.37 -9.63
N GLY A 178 14.23 -9.26 -10.32
CA GLY A 178 14.96 -8.04 -10.08
C GLY A 178 14.14 -7.08 -9.23
N CYS A 179 14.75 -6.52 -8.19
CA CYS A 179 14.17 -5.50 -7.34
C CYS A 179 14.79 -4.14 -7.68
N ILE A 180 13.97 -3.17 -8.06
CA ILE A 180 14.37 -1.82 -8.44
C ILE A 180 14.00 -0.84 -7.35
N PHE A 181 15.00 -0.11 -6.86
CA PHE A 181 14.81 1.04 -6.00
C PHE A 181 15.17 2.32 -6.76
N THR A 182 14.19 3.18 -7.02
CA THR A 182 14.38 4.42 -7.78
C THR A 182 14.26 5.63 -6.87
N CYS A 183 15.31 6.44 -6.79
CA CYS A 183 15.25 7.75 -6.12
C CYS A 183 14.32 8.70 -6.88
N THR A 184 13.40 9.38 -6.21
CA THR A 184 12.47 10.31 -6.89
C THR A 184 13.13 11.61 -7.33
N VAL A 185 14.16 12.04 -6.58
CA VAL A 185 14.89 13.29 -6.82
C VAL A 185 15.86 13.13 -7.99
N THR A 186 16.75 12.15 -7.90
CA THR A 186 17.85 11.97 -8.87
C THR A 186 17.54 10.98 -9.98
N ARG A 187 16.43 10.23 -9.85
CA ARG A 187 16.11 9.08 -10.73
C ARG A 187 17.22 8.01 -10.76
N LEU A 188 18.10 7.99 -9.76
CA LEU A 188 19.10 6.94 -9.62
C LEU A 188 18.40 5.62 -9.29
N ASN A 189 18.71 4.59 -10.07
CA ASN A 189 18.18 3.24 -9.89
C ASN A 189 19.23 2.36 -9.19
N HIS A 190 18.84 1.74 -8.08
CA HIS A 190 19.59 0.68 -7.39
C HIS A 190 18.90 -0.65 -7.66
N LEU A 191 19.62 -1.59 -8.24
CA LEU A 191 19.10 -2.91 -8.62
C LEU A 191 19.65 -3.98 -7.67
N GLU A 192 18.76 -4.84 -7.17
CA GLU A 192 19.12 -6.03 -6.37
C GLU A 192 18.53 -7.27 -7.02
N LEU A 193 19.31 -8.36 -7.06
CA LEU A 193 18.85 -9.67 -7.52
C LEU A 193 18.20 -10.41 -6.35
N VAL A 194 17.02 -10.98 -6.60
CA VAL A 194 16.21 -11.67 -5.60
C VAL A 194 15.81 -13.05 -6.14
N LYS A 195 16.04 -14.11 -5.34
CA LYS A 195 15.78 -15.49 -5.76
C LYS A 195 14.28 -15.84 -5.79
N SER A 196 13.48 -15.20 -4.95
CA SER A 196 12.04 -15.37 -4.91
C SER A 196 11.32 -14.07 -4.55
N MET A 197 10.01 -13.98 -4.82
CA MET A 197 9.16 -12.90 -4.31
C MET A 197 8.80 -13.07 -2.81
N ALA A 198 9.46 -13.99 -2.09
CA ALA A 198 9.23 -14.15 -0.67
C ALA A 198 9.67 -12.92 0.12
N VAL A 199 8.97 -12.66 1.23
CA VAL A 199 9.22 -11.50 2.09
C VAL A 199 10.64 -11.51 2.64
N GLU A 200 11.20 -12.69 2.93
CA GLU A 200 12.56 -12.84 3.47
C GLU A 200 13.63 -12.35 2.49
N ASP A 201 13.54 -12.76 1.23
CA ASP A 201 14.48 -12.36 0.19
C ASP A 201 14.37 -10.86 -0.10
N PHE A 202 13.14 -10.33 -0.12
CA PHE A 202 12.90 -8.90 -0.23
C PHE A 202 13.50 -8.12 0.95
N LEU A 203 13.28 -8.57 2.19
CA LEU A 203 13.82 -7.92 3.39
C LEU A 203 15.35 -7.86 3.36
N ASN A 204 15.99 -8.92 2.86
CA ASN A 204 17.43 -8.93 2.70
C ASN A 204 17.91 -7.93 1.63
N ALA A 205 17.20 -7.82 0.50
CA ALA A 205 17.48 -6.80 -0.52
C ALA A 205 17.26 -5.37 0.02
N LEU A 206 16.15 -5.13 0.74
CA LEU A 206 15.83 -3.85 1.34
C LEU A 206 16.88 -3.43 2.38
N ARG A 207 17.32 -4.34 3.25
CA ARG A 207 18.38 -4.07 4.24
C ARG A 207 19.69 -3.64 3.56
N ARG A 208 20.09 -4.32 2.49
CA ARG A 208 21.29 -3.95 1.70
C ARG A 208 21.15 -2.58 1.05
N PHE A 209 19.96 -2.26 0.54
CA PHE A 209 19.66 -0.96 -0.03
C PHE A 209 19.73 0.16 1.03
N ILE A 210 19.02 0.00 2.15
CA ILE A 210 19.01 0.98 3.26
C ILE A 210 20.43 1.21 3.79
N ALA A 211 21.19 0.13 4.02
CA ALA A 211 22.56 0.21 4.52
C ALA A 211 23.51 0.99 3.58
N ARG A 212 23.22 1.02 2.27
CA ARG A 212 24.05 1.74 1.29
C ARG A 212 23.59 3.18 1.01
N ARG A 213 22.30 3.48 1.18
CA ARG A 213 21.67 4.70 0.65
C ARG A 213 20.99 5.58 1.70
N GLU A 214 20.98 5.19 2.98
CA GLU A 214 20.45 5.96 4.12
C GLU A 214 19.05 6.55 3.84
N VAL A 215 18.06 5.67 3.81
CA VAL A 215 16.74 5.95 3.26
C VAL A 215 15.76 6.40 4.34
N GLU A 216 14.99 7.46 4.07
CA GLU A 216 14.03 8.03 5.04
C GLU A 216 12.58 7.56 4.82
N ALA A 217 12.11 7.45 3.56
CA ALA A 217 10.72 7.10 3.28
C ALA A 217 10.49 6.41 1.91
N CYS A 218 9.52 5.48 1.86
CA CYS A 218 9.07 4.80 0.64
C CYS A 218 7.76 5.41 0.11
N LEU A 219 7.66 5.63 -1.20
CA LEU A 219 6.46 6.19 -1.82
C LEU A 219 5.38 5.14 -2.15
N ASN A 220 5.77 3.88 -2.33
CA ASN A 220 4.88 2.85 -2.82
C ASN A 220 4.09 2.21 -1.68
N SER A 221 2.77 2.25 -1.82
CA SER A 221 1.79 1.61 -0.93
C SER A 221 1.17 0.37 -1.58
N ARG A 222 1.73 -0.12 -2.69
CA ARG A 222 1.24 -1.36 -3.31
C ARG A 222 1.62 -2.56 -2.43
N PRO A 223 0.70 -3.52 -2.22
CA PRO A 223 1.01 -4.76 -1.54
C PRO A 223 2.24 -5.45 -2.14
N LEU A 224 3.16 -5.92 -1.30
CA LEU A 224 4.25 -6.80 -1.71
C LEU A 224 3.77 -8.24 -1.90
N THR A 225 2.63 -8.58 -1.31
CA THR A 225 2.01 -9.89 -1.36
C THR A 225 0.72 -9.84 -2.16
N TYR A 226 0.32 -10.98 -2.73
CA TYR A 226 -1.00 -11.13 -3.34
C TYR A 226 -2.09 -10.82 -2.30
N GLN A 227 -3.05 -9.97 -2.67
CA GLN A 227 -4.28 -9.80 -1.92
C GLN A 227 -5.17 -11.00 -2.21
N GLY A 228 -5.50 -11.78 -1.19
CA GLY A 228 -6.50 -12.83 -1.33
C GLY A 228 -7.91 -12.23 -1.43
N ALA A 229 -8.84 -13.04 -1.90
CA ALA A 229 -10.22 -12.63 -2.17
C ALA A 229 -11.11 -12.65 -0.91
N GLU A 230 -10.60 -13.13 0.23
CA GLU A 230 -11.41 -13.33 1.42
C GLU A 230 -11.41 -12.11 2.34
N GLN A 231 -12.58 -11.81 2.91
CA GLN A 231 -12.82 -10.63 3.73
C GLN A 231 -12.08 -10.62 5.09
N ASN A 232 -11.51 -11.76 5.47
CA ASN A 232 -10.69 -11.96 6.67
C ASN A 232 -9.18 -12.06 6.39
N ASP A 233 -8.73 -11.80 5.17
CA ASP A 233 -7.30 -11.84 4.88
C ASP A 233 -6.54 -10.77 5.66
N TYR A 234 -5.43 -11.20 6.29
CA TYR A 234 -4.50 -10.31 6.97
C TYR A 234 -4.11 -9.15 6.03
N SER A 235 -4.07 -7.93 6.58
CA SER A 235 -3.67 -6.73 5.82
C SER A 235 -2.36 -7.00 5.07
N SER A 236 -2.41 -6.90 3.74
CA SER A 236 -1.24 -7.20 2.91
C SER A 236 -0.07 -6.29 3.28
N ILE A 237 1.10 -6.89 3.45
CA ILE A 237 2.30 -6.14 3.83
C ILE A 237 2.72 -5.27 2.65
N ARG A 238 2.81 -3.96 2.88
CA ARG A 238 3.28 -2.97 1.92
C ARG A 238 4.69 -2.52 2.29
N PRO A 239 5.47 -1.98 1.35
CA PRO A 239 6.81 -1.44 1.63
C PRO A 239 6.78 -0.36 2.72
N ILE A 240 5.70 0.43 2.77
CA ILE A 240 5.51 1.46 3.79
C ILE A 240 5.34 0.88 5.21
N ASP A 241 4.81 -0.35 5.36
CA ASP A 241 4.56 -0.95 6.67
C ASP A 241 5.87 -1.29 7.42
N PHE A 242 7.00 -1.41 6.70
CA PHE A 242 8.32 -1.56 7.29
C PHE A 242 8.91 -0.27 7.85
N ILE A 243 8.34 0.88 7.49
CA ILE A 243 8.75 2.21 7.98
C ILE A 243 7.70 2.72 8.98
N GLN A 244 6.42 2.56 8.65
CA GLN A 244 5.26 2.96 9.45
C GLN A 244 4.20 1.87 9.37
N ARG A 245 4.12 1.07 10.42
CA ARG A 245 3.13 -0.01 10.54
C ARG A 245 1.70 0.56 10.55
N ASP A 246 0.79 -0.11 9.85
CA ASP A 246 -0.66 0.14 9.84
C ASP A 246 -1.09 1.53 9.30
N MET A 247 -0.44 2.05 8.26
CA MET A 247 -0.85 3.30 7.62
C MET A 247 -2.04 3.09 6.66
N ASP A 248 -3.25 3.48 7.05
CA ASP A 248 -4.42 3.44 6.17
C ASP A 248 -4.40 4.58 5.14
N VAL A 249 -3.95 4.26 3.92
CA VAL A 249 -4.05 5.14 2.75
C VAL A 249 -5.31 4.76 1.97
N ILE A 250 -6.47 5.04 2.55
CA ILE A 250 -7.72 4.94 1.80
C ILE A 250 -7.76 6.15 0.87
N LEU A 251 -7.65 5.91 -0.44
CA LEU A 251 -7.94 6.93 -1.45
C LEU A 251 -9.46 7.19 -1.42
N PRO A 252 -9.93 8.42 -1.17
CA PRO A 252 -11.34 8.72 -1.40
C PRO A 252 -11.60 8.55 -2.90
N HIS A 253 -12.50 7.64 -3.25
CA HIS A 253 -13.02 7.54 -4.60
C HIS A 253 -13.87 8.80 -4.81
N ASN A 254 -13.40 9.72 -5.67
CA ASN A 254 -14.12 10.93 -6.03
C ASN A 254 -15.50 10.57 -6.60
N PHE A 255 -16.57 10.79 -5.84
CA PHE A 255 -17.91 10.95 -6.40
C PHE A 255 -18.27 12.43 -6.30
N GLY A 256 -18.08 13.14 -7.42
CA GLY A 256 -18.44 14.55 -7.52
C GLY A 256 -19.95 14.78 -7.62
N ALA A 257 -20.34 15.95 -7.09
CA ALA A 257 -21.61 16.69 -7.23
C ALA A 257 -22.78 16.09 -6.43
N GLU A 258 -23.34 16.75 -5.42
CA GLU A 258 -23.90 18.11 -5.46
C GLU A 258 -23.94 18.74 -4.06
N ASP A 259 -23.43 19.97 -3.96
CA ASP A 259 -23.59 20.83 -2.81
C ASP A 259 -25.08 21.16 -2.61
N SER A 260 -25.65 20.74 -1.47
CA SER A 260 -26.81 21.40 -0.90
C SER A 260 -26.64 21.56 0.61
N ALA A 261 -26.67 22.83 0.98
CA ALA A 261 -26.80 23.51 2.26
C ALA A 261 -27.21 22.71 3.52
N GLU A 262 -26.65 23.17 4.65
CA GLU A 262 -27.24 23.14 6.00
C GLU A 262 -27.25 21.81 6.78
N ASN A 263 -26.12 21.45 7.42
CA ASN A 263 -26.12 20.91 8.80
C ASN A 263 -24.68 20.74 9.36
N PRO A 264 -24.33 21.33 10.53
CA PRO A 264 -23.02 21.13 11.16
C PRO A 264 -22.81 19.74 11.77
N GLU A 265 -23.88 18.96 11.95
CA GLU A 265 -23.86 17.68 12.69
C GLU A 265 -24.12 16.45 11.80
N TYR A 266 -24.45 16.63 10.52
CA TYR A 266 -24.60 15.52 9.57
C TYR A 266 -23.51 15.58 8.50
N ALA A 267 -22.29 15.17 8.87
CA ALA A 267 -21.24 14.96 7.89
C ALA A 267 -21.56 13.69 7.08
N LEU A 268 -21.77 13.85 5.77
CA LEU A 268 -21.85 12.74 4.80
C LEU A 268 -20.72 11.73 5.09
N PRO A 269 -20.98 10.40 4.98
CA PRO A 269 -19.97 9.36 5.24
C PRO A 269 -18.62 9.59 4.54
N GLU A 270 -18.65 10.26 3.39
CA GLU A 270 -17.47 10.69 2.62
C GLU A 270 -16.62 11.74 3.35
N ARG A 271 -17.24 12.79 3.91
CA ARG A 271 -16.53 13.84 4.68
C ARG A 271 -15.97 13.30 5.99
N LEU A 272 -16.67 12.35 6.62
CA LEU A 272 -16.15 11.62 7.79
C LEU A 272 -14.91 10.81 7.43
N THR A 273 -14.91 10.14 6.28
CA THR A 273 -13.77 9.34 5.80
C THR A 273 -12.57 10.24 5.47
N ALA A 274 -12.77 11.34 4.75
CA ALA A 274 -11.69 12.29 4.45
C ALA A 274 -11.12 12.98 5.71
N LEU A 275 -11.98 13.37 6.66
CA LEU A 275 -11.55 13.91 7.95
C LEU A 275 -10.82 12.86 8.80
N LYS A 276 -11.24 11.60 8.73
CA LYS A 276 -10.57 10.47 9.39
C LYS A 276 -9.19 10.24 8.79
N THR A 277 -9.06 10.11 7.46
CA THR A 277 -7.77 9.97 6.78
C THR A 277 -6.81 11.13 7.08
N ARG A 278 -7.31 12.38 7.10
CA ARG A 278 -6.49 13.54 7.48
C ARG A 278 -6.02 13.45 8.94
N LYS A 279 -6.94 13.15 9.87
CA LYS A 279 -6.60 13.00 11.30
C LYS A 279 -5.63 11.84 11.54
N ASP A 280 -5.76 10.76 10.80
CA ASP A 280 -4.90 9.58 10.91
C ASP A 280 -3.52 9.85 10.32
N ALA A 281 -3.43 10.56 9.19
CA ALA A 281 -2.18 11.05 8.61
C ALA A 281 -1.44 12.05 9.52
N GLU A 282 -2.15 12.89 10.28
CA GLU A 282 -1.54 13.75 11.29
C GLU A 282 -1.15 13.00 12.58
N ARG A 283 -1.89 11.94 12.93
CA ARG A 283 -1.63 11.14 14.13
C ARG A 283 -0.42 10.22 13.94
N ALA A 284 -0.23 9.65 12.75
CA ALA A 284 0.86 8.71 12.44
C ALA A 284 2.28 9.25 12.69
N PRO A 285 2.68 10.46 12.24
CA PRO A 285 4.00 11.00 12.55
C PRO A 285 4.11 11.35 14.04
N LYS A 286 3.04 11.87 14.65
CA LYS A 286 3.03 12.21 16.09
C LYS A 286 3.19 10.96 16.97
N SER A 287 2.54 9.85 16.63
CA SER A 287 2.67 8.59 17.35
C SER A 287 4.07 8.02 17.18
N SER A 288 4.62 8.01 15.95
CA SER A 288 5.98 7.55 15.69
C SER A 288 7.04 8.35 16.47
N CYS A 289 6.97 9.69 16.41
CA CYS A 289 7.83 10.57 17.22
C CYS A 289 7.66 10.31 18.71
N LYS A 290 6.43 10.14 19.20
CA LYS A 290 6.18 9.83 20.61
C LYS A 290 6.81 8.50 21.04
N TYR A 291 6.76 7.47 20.20
CA TYR A 291 7.36 6.18 20.50
C TYR A 291 8.89 6.24 20.49
N THR A 292 9.48 6.93 19.51
CA THR A 292 10.94 7.10 19.43
C THR A 292 11.47 7.97 20.56
N GLU A 293 10.76 9.04 20.94
CA GLU A 293 11.06 9.86 22.12
C GLU A 293 10.92 9.06 23.41
N ARG A 294 9.86 8.24 23.55
CA ARG A 294 9.71 7.36 24.72
C ARG A 294 10.86 6.37 24.82
N PHE A 295 11.23 5.73 23.72
CA PHE A 295 12.37 4.82 23.68
C PHE A 295 13.67 5.56 24.02
N ARG A 296 13.89 6.75 23.44
CA ARG A 296 15.05 7.59 23.73
C ARG A 296 15.09 8.00 25.20
N ASN A 297 13.96 8.33 25.81
CA ASN A 297 13.85 8.67 27.22
C ASN A 297 14.10 7.45 28.11
N ILE A 298 13.58 6.28 27.75
CA ILE A 298 13.86 5.03 28.49
C ILE A 298 15.35 4.71 28.39
N TRP A 299 15.92 4.78 27.20
CA TRP A 299 17.33 4.54 26.99
C TRP A 299 18.20 5.56 27.74
N GLN A 300 17.90 6.85 27.63
CA GLN A 300 18.69 7.90 28.27
C GLN A 300 18.56 7.90 29.79
N ASN A 301 17.35 7.72 30.33
CA ASN A 301 17.10 7.88 31.75
C ASN A 301 17.17 6.59 32.55
N HIS A 302 16.88 5.44 31.94
CA HIS A 302 16.90 4.14 32.62
C HIS A 302 18.09 3.28 32.17
N TYR A 303 18.37 3.20 30.86
CA TYR A 303 19.47 2.36 30.39
C TYR A 303 20.83 2.99 30.72
N LEU A 304 21.08 4.25 30.38
CA LEU A 304 22.38 4.89 30.69
C LEU A 304 22.65 5.02 32.19
N THR A 305 21.62 5.22 33.01
CA THR A 305 21.76 5.25 34.47
C THR A 305 22.03 3.85 35.03
N SER A 306 21.34 2.83 34.52
CA SER A 306 21.66 1.42 34.81
C SER A 306 23.08 1.06 34.37
N LEU A 307 23.57 1.59 33.25
CA LEU A 307 24.97 1.41 32.82
C LEU A 307 25.96 2.01 33.82
N ARG A 308 25.66 3.19 34.38
CA ARG A 308 26.49 3.77 35.44
C ARG A 308 26.51 2.87 36.68
N GLU A 309 25.34 2.40 37.12
CA GLU A 309 25.24 1.53 38.30
C GLU A 309 25.93 0.19 38.12
N THR A 310 25.71 -0.47 36.98
CA THR A 310 26.38 -1.73 36.62
C THR A 310 27.88 -1.55 36.48
N HIS A 311 28.35 -0.52 35.78
CA HIS A 311 29.78 -0.24 35.66
C HIS A 311 30.42 0.02 37.03
N THR A 312 29.79 0.82 37.92
CA THR A 312 30.32 1.05 39.27
C THR A 312 30.30 -0.23 40.13
N LYS A 313 29.25 -1.05 40.02
CA LYS A 313 29.12 -2.34 40.73
C LYS A 313 30.18 -3.36 40.28
N TYR A 314 30.56 -3.35 39.00
CA TYR A 314 31.44 -4.37 38.41
C TYR A 314 32.91 -3.94 38.25
N VAL A 315 33.20 -2.65 38.14
CA VAL A 315 34.59 -2.12 38.02
C VAL A 315 35.25 -1.90 39.38
N SER A 316 34.47 -1.78 40.47
CA SER A 316 35.02 -1.52 41.82
C SER A 316 35.72 -2.74 42.46
N THR A 317 35.55 -3.95 41.94
CA THR A 317 36.16 -5.16 42.52
C THR A 317 37.43 -5.58 41.76
N LYS A 318 38.57 -5.50 42.45
CA LYS A 318 39.89 -5.90 41.94
C LYS A 318 39.89 -7.32 41.34
N ARG A 319 40.49 -7.45 40.14
CA ARG A 319 41.05 -8.65 39.48
C ARG A 319 40.16 -9.91 39.34
N HIS A 320 38.95 -9.96 39.87
CA HIS A 320 38.05 -11.11 39.80
C HIS A 320 36.57 -10.67 39.72
N HIS A 321 35.78 -11.34 38.88
CA HIS A 321 34.38 -11.00 38.64
C HIS A 321 33.52 -12.25 38.82
N SER A 322 32.53 -12.21 39.74
CA SER A 322 31.70 -13.34 40.15
C SER A 322 30.51 -13.62 39.23
N LEU A 323 30.14 -12.68 38.35
CA LEU A 323 28.94 -12.79 37.51
C LEU A 323 29.10 -13.73 36.29
N ILE A 324 30.32 -14.13 35.93
CA ILE A 324 30.58 -14.85 34.67
C ILE A 324 30.44 -16.39 34.83
N SER A 325 29.82 -16.88 35.91
CA SER A 325 29.74 -18.32 36.19
C SER A 325 28.69 -19.10 35.39
N LYS A 326 27.75 -18.44 34.69
CA LYS A 326 26.70 -19.14 33.93
C LYS A 326 27.25 -19.64 32.59
N ALA A 327 27.53 -20.95 32.50
CA ALA A 327 27.80 -21.62 31.23
C ALA A 327 26.64 -21.35 30.25
N GLY A 328 26.95 -20.84 29.06
CA GLY A 328 25.96 -20.41 28.06
C GLY A 328 25.90 -18.90 27.82
N SER A 329 26.50 -18.06 28.67
CA SER A 329 26.51 -16.60 28.46
C SER A 329 27.36 -16.19 27.25
N VAL A 330 26.90 -15.17 26.51
CA VAL A 330 27.61 -14.60 25.35
C VAL A 330 28.51 -13.45 25.79
N VAL A 331 29.74 -13.47 25.31
CA VAL A 331 30.81 -12.52 25.67
C VAL A 331 31.58 -12.06 24.43
N LEU A 332 32.23 -10.90 24.52
CA LEU A 332 33.16 -10.39 23.51
C LEU A 332 34.60 -10.76 23.87
N ILE A 333 35.36 -11.21 22.86
CA ILE A 333 36.80 -11.47 22.99
C ILE A 333 37.54 -10.18 22.65
N ASN A 334 38.24 -9.63 23.63
CA ASN A 334 39.11 -8.47 23.45
C ASN A 334 40.34 -8.90 22.62
N ASP A 335 40.45 -8.34 21.42
CA ASP A 335 41.63 -8.48 20.56
C ASP A 335 42.33 -7.13 20.47
N PRO A 336 43.60 -7.01 20.92
CA PRO A 336 44.32 -5.74 20.91
C PRO A 336 44.62 -5.21 19.51
N VAL A 337 44.51 -6.04 18.46
CA VAL A 337 44.79 -5.66 17.07
C VAL A 337 43.54 -5.10 16.37
N LEU A 338 42.35 -5.52 16.81
CA LEU A 338 41.09 -5.15 16.16
C LEU A 338 40.39 -3.99 16.91
N PRO A 339 39.74 -3.05 16.19
CA PRO A 339 38.90 -2.05 16.82
C PRO A 339 37.73 -2.71 17.55
N ARG A 340 37.22 -2.05 18.60
CA ARG A 340 36.19 -2.60 19.51
C ARG A 340 34.94 -3.14 18.78
N ASN A 341 34.56 -2.54 17.66
CA ASN A 341 33.38 -2.95 16.89
C ASN A 341 33.57 -4.30 16.15
N ASP A 342 34.81 -4.75 15.93
CA ASP A 342 35.15 -5.99 15.23
C ASP A 342 35.56 -7.12 16.19
N TRP A 343 35.40 -6.92 17.51
CA TRP A 343 35.68 -7.96 18.49
C TRP A 343 34.74 -9.15 18.31
N LYS A 344 35.33 -10.34 18.29
CA LYS A 344 34.60 -11.58 18.02
C LYS A 344 33.72 -11.95 19.22
N MET A 345 32.46 -12.27 18.96
CA MET A 345 31.55 -12.82 19.95
C MET A 345 31.81 -14.32 20.16
N ALA A 346 31.71 -14.77 21.41
CA ALA A 346 31.83 -16.16 21.79
C ALA A 346 30.90 -16.52 22.95
N ARG A 347 30.58 -17.81 23.07
CA ARG A 347 29.76 -18.35 24.16
C ARG A 347 30.63 -19.13 25.14
N ILE A 348 30.43 -18.93 26.44
CA ILE A 348 31.15 -19.66 27.48
C ILE A 348 30.62 -21.09 27.58
N THR A 349 31.50 -22.09 27.48
CA THR A 349 31.15 -23.50 27.70
C THR A 349 31.54 -24.01 29.07
N GLY A 350 32.60 -23.47 29.66
CA GLY A 350 33.09 -23.89 30.95
C GLY A 350 34.19 -22.98 31.47
N THR A 351 34.34 -22.93 32.79
CA THR A 351 35.36 -22.13 33.48
C THR A 351 36.29 -23.05 34.26
N ARG A 352 37.60 -22.85 34.15
CA ARG A 352 38.58 -23.63 34.90
C ARG A 352 38.98 -22.89 36.17
N LEU A 353 38.73 -23.52 37.31
CA LEU A 353 39.14 -23.04 38.62
C LEU A 353 40.62 -23.41 38.86
N SER A 354 41.39 -22.45 39.39
CA SER A 354 42.73 -22.71 39.93
C SER A 354 42.61 -23.27 41.36
N SER A 355 43.72 -23.78 41.93
CA SER A 355 43.79 -24.28 43.32
C SER A 355 43.25 -23.31 44.36
N ASP A 356 43.28 -22.01 44.06
CA ASP A 356 42.81 -20.92 44.93
C ASP A 356 41.30 -20.64 44.80
N GLY A 357 40.53 -21.50 44.11
CA GLY A 357 39.09 -21.30 43.86
C GLY A 357 38.76 -20.15 42.89
N LYS A 358 39.77 -19.59 42.21
CA LYS A 358 39.65 -18.43 41.30
C LYS A 358 39.65 -18.85 39.84
N ILE A 359 38.80 -18.22 39.03
CA ILE A 359 38.73 -18.43 37.56
C ILE A 359 39.86 -17.64 36.89
N ARG A 360 40.76 -18.32 36.17
CA ARG A 360 41.84 -17.69 35.40
C ARG A 360 41.72 -17.93 33.89
N GLU A 361 41.07 -19.02 33.49
CA GLU A 361 40.91 -19.45 32.10
C GLU A 361 39.46 -19.83 31.82
N VAL A 362 38.95 -19.42 30.66
CA VAL A 362 37.58 -19.70 30.22
C VAL A 362 37.62 -20.39 28.86
N GLU A 363 36.81 -21.43 28.73
CA GLU A 363 36.58 -22.12 27.46
C GLU A 363 35.41 -21.48 26.72
N LEU A 364 35.65 -21.14 25.47
CA LEU A 364 34.75 -20.36 24.62
C LEU A 364 34.47 -21.10 23.31
N ILE A 365 33.26 -20.97 22.79
CA ILE A 365 32.88 -21.37 21.44
C ILE A 365 32.59 -20.11 20.61
N THR A 366 33.35 -19.90 19.53
CA THR A 366 33.06 -18.86 18.53
C THR A 366 31.96 -19.29 17.56
N ALA A 367 31.40 -18.36 16.77
CA ALA A 367 30.35 -18.63 15.78
C ALA A 367 30.67 -19.80 14.81
N THR A 368 31.94 -20.03 14.52
CA THR A 368 32.45 -21.14 13.68
C THR A 368 32.53 -22.50 14.42
N LYS A 369 31.94 -22.63 15.61
CA LYS A 369 31.99 -23.82 16.49
C LYS A 369 33.39 -24.22 16.99
N ARG A 370 34.43 -23.44 16.70
CA ARG A 370 35.79 -23.67 17.22
C ARG A 370 35.83 -23.40 18.73
N LYS A 371 36.35 -24.37 19.50
CA LYS A 371 36.63 -24.21 20.92
C LYS A 371 37.97 -23.49 21.10
N ILE A 372 37.97 -22.39 21.84
CA ILE A 372 39.16 -21.56 22.10
C ILE A 372 39.27 -21.34 23.60
N LYS A 373 40.50 -21.33 24.11
CA LYS A 373 40.81 -20.97 25.48
C LYS A 373 41.38 -19.56 25.53
N ARG A 374 40.86 -18.74 26.44
CA ARG A 374 41.33 -17.38 26.65
C ARG A 374 41.45 -17.07 28.15
N PRO A 375 42.45 -16.25 28.53
CA PRO A 375 42.53 -15.73 29.88
C PRO A 375 41.34 -14.83 30.17
N PHE A 376 40.89 -14.83 31.42
CA PHE A 376 39.70 -14.10 31.87
C PHE A 376 39.75 -12.59 31.54
N ASN A 377 40.94 -11.98 31.58
CA ASN A 377 41.14 -10.55 31.33
C ASN A 377 40.87 -10.11 29.88
N LEU A 378 40.80 -11.05 28.93
CA LEU A 378 40.53 -10.77 27.52
C LEU A 378 39.05 -11.00 27.16
N ILE A 379 38.16 -11.09 28.15
CA ILE A 379 36.75 -11.38 27.96
C ILE A 379 35.93 -10.21 28.52
N THR A 380 35.05 -9.66 27.70
CA THR A 380 34.13 -8.58 28.10
C THR A 380 32.70 -9.11 28.07
N PRO A 381 31.95 -9.10 29.20
CA PRO A 381 30.56 -9.52 29.22
C PRO A 381 29.66 -8.53 28.47
N LEU A 382 28.56 -9.03 27.89
CA LEU A 382 27.52 -8.20 27.31
C LEU A 382 26.54 -7.73 28.39
N GLU A 383 26.01 -6.53 28.21
CA GLU A 383 25.14 -5.81 29.15
C GLU A 383 23.70 -6.36 29.19
N ILE A 384 23.44 -7.49 28.53
CA ILE A 384 22.14 -8.16 28.48
C ILE A 384 22.26 -9.45 29.28
N ILE A 385 21.79 -9.42 30.52
CA ILE A 385 21.68 -10.60 31.37
C ILE A 385 20.22 -11.03 31.33
N ASP A 386 19.96 -12.30 31.00
CA ASP A 386 18.67 -12.91 31.24
C ASP A 386 18.48 -13.06 32.76
N ASP A 387 17.81 -12.09 33.38
CA ASP A 387 17.34 -12.18 34.76
C ASP A 387 16.08 -13.06 34.84
N THR A 388 16.13 -14.28 34.29
CA THR A 388 15.03 -15.24 34.41
C THR A 388 14.76 -15.65 35.86
N GLU A 389 15.74 -15.49 36.75
CA GLU A 389 15.58 -15.73 38.20
C GLU A 389 14.73 -14.67 38.92
N SER A 390 14.52 -13.48 38.34
CA SER A 390 13.69 -12.44 38.97
C SER A 390 12.19 -12.68 38.77
N LEU A 391 11.81 -13.37 37.68
CA LEU A 391 10.41 -13.73 37.38
C LEU A 391 9.96 -14.99 38.12
N GLU A 392 10.86 -15.95 38.36
CA GLU A 392 10.54 -17.16 39.14
C GLU A 392 10.33 -16.88 40.64
N ASN A 393 11.02 -15.87 41.19
CA ASN A 393 10.85 -15.46 42.59
C ASN A 393 9.64 -14.54 42.81
N ALA A 394 9.19 -13.80 41.78
CA ALA A 394 7.95 -13.02 41.85
C ALA A 394 6.71 -13.93 41.83
N ASN A 395 6.76 -15.04 41.08
CA ASN A 395 5.65 -16.00 40.99
C ASN A 395 5.54 -16.94 42.20
N LYS A 396 6.55 -17.00 43.09
CA LYS A 396 6.47 -17.75 44.36
C LYS A 396 5.85 -16.97 45.51
N ASN A 397 5.75 -15.65 45.41
CA ASN A 397 5.22 -14.78 46.46
C ASN A 397 3.74 -14.38 46.24
N GLY A 398 3.05 -15.05 45.31
CA GLY A 398 1.67 -14.74 44.91
C GLY A 398 0.61 -15.74 45.40
N SER A 399 0.93 -16.64 46.33
CA SER A 399 -0.01 -17.64 46.82
C SER A 399 0.21 -18.01 48.29
N GLU A 400 -0.14 -17.13 49.22
CA GLU A 400 -0.58 -17.52 50.57
C GLU A 400 -1.67 -16.54 51.01
N ASP A 401 -2.92 -16.97 50.93
CA ASP A 401 -4.06 -16.32 51.56
C ASP A 401 -4.10 -16.63 53.06
N GLU A 402 -4.47 -15.59 53.82
CA GLU A 402 -5.23 -15.59 55.06
C GLU A 402 -4.65 -16.17 56.39
N ASN A 403 -4.75 -15.30 57.40
CA ASN A 403 -4.73 -15.51 58.85
C ASN A 403 -3.37 -15.65 59.56
N THR A 404 -2.86 -14.53 60.10
CA THR A 404 -2.76 -14.28 61.55
C THR A 404 -2.41 -12.81 61.80
N THR A 405 -3.22 -12.13 62.61
CA THR A 405 -3.11 -10.73 63.02
C THR A 405 -2.02 -10.57 64.10
N THR A 406 -1.00 -9.75 63.84
CA THR A 406 -0.37 -8.87 64.87
C THR A 406 0.27 -7.68 64.18
N VAL A 407 -0.21 -6.48 64.53
CA VAL A 407 0.29 -5.18 64.10
C VAL A 407 1.54 -4.83 64.90
N GLU A 408 2.70 -4.68 64.26
CA GLU A 408 3.78 -3.84 64.79
C GLU A 408 4.45 -2.97 63.71
N GLN A 409 4.76 -1.76 64.14
CA GLN A 409 4.92 -0.53 63.37
C GLN A 409 6.15 -0.52 62.44
N ARG A 410 5.95 -0.09 61.19
CA ARG A 410 7.05 0.28 60.28
C ARG A 410 7.79 1.51 60.81
N ARG A 411 9.03 1.31 61.30
CA ARG A 411 9.98 2.40 61.51
C ARG A 411 10.51 2.88 60.14
N PRO A 412 10.62 4.20 59.86
CA PRO A 412 11.18 4.69 58.61
C PRO A 412 12.70 4.40 58.52
N TYR A 413 13.16 4.05 57.33
CA TYR A 413 14.57 3.82 57.00
C TYR A 413 15.38 5.13 57.12
N ASN A 414 16.38 5.17 58.00
CA ASN A 414 17.30 6.31 58.17
C ASN A 414 18.42 6.27 57.10
N LEU A 415 18.43 7.23 56.18
CA LEU A 415 19.37 7.28 55.04
C LEU A 415 20.78 7.85 55.36
N ARG A 416 21.14 8.09 56.63
CA ARG A 416 22.52 8.46 57.04
C ARG A 416 22.86 7.95 58.44
N PRO A 417 23.74 6.94 58.59
CA PRO A 417 24.29 6.60 59.89
C PRO A 417 25.36 7.63 60.29
N ARG A 418 25.18 8.32 61.42
CA ARG A 418 26.25 9.10 62.07
C ARG A 418 27.02 8.19 63.03
N ARG A 419 28.36 8.30 63.05
CA ARG A 419 29.19 7.69 64.11
C ARG A 419 28.91 8.40 65.44
N PRO A 420 28.74 7.69 66.56
CA PRO A 420 28.64 8.30 67.88
C PRO A 420 30.00 8.86 68.29
N ILE A 421 30.03 10.10 68.78
CA ILE A 421 31.19 10.72 69.40
C ILE A 421 31.04 10.52 70.91
N SER A 422 32.04 9.91 71.55
CA SER A 422 32.09 9.73 72.99
C SER A 422 32.68 10.99 73.64
N TYR A 423 31.92 11.64 74.53
CA TYR A 423 32.36 12.77 75.34
C TYR A 423 32.19 12.45 76.82
N ALA A 424 33.06 11.60 77.35
CA ALA A 424 33.25 11.43 78.78
C ALA A 424 34.67 10.90 79.03
N ASP A 425 35.62 11.82 79.11
CA ASP A 425 36.61 11.78 80.17
C ASP A 425 37.13 13.21 80.37
N ASP A 426 36.79 13.75 81.54
CA ASP A 426 37.30 15.00 82.06
C ASP A 426 38.81 14.89 82.29
N SER A 427 39.57 15.79 81.67
CA SER A 427 40.62 16.51 82.39
C SER A 427 40.87 17.85 81.70
N ALA A 428 40.07 18.83 82.11
CA ALA A 428 40.35 20.24 81.94
C ALA A 428 41.65 20.58 82.70
N ALA A 429 42.81 20.46 82.07
CA ALA A 429 44.07 20.98 82.65
C ALA A 429 45.21 21.33 81.67
N THR A 430 45.20 20.98 80.37
CA THR A 430 46.45 21.06 79.56
C THR A 430 46.37 21.74 78.20
N LEU A 431 45.33 22.55 77.91
CA LEU A 431 45.25 23.29 76.64
C LEU A 431 45.11 24.81 76.76
N PHE A 432 45.12 25.37 77.97
CA PHE A 432 45.15 26.82 78.17
C PHE A 432 46.55 27.45 77.97
N GLU A 433 47.61 26.63 77.88
CA GLU A 433 49.00 27.13 77.71
C GLU A 433 49.52 27.13 76.27
N ARG A 434 48.78 26.63 75.27
CA ARG A 434 49.31 26.47 73.90
C ARG A 434 48.76 27.40 72.82
N GLN A 435 47.83 28.29 73.16
CA GLN A 435 47.21 29.21 72.20
C GLN A 435 47.48 30.70 72.45
N LEU A 436 48.33 31.03 73.43
CA LEU A 436 48.82 32.40 73.65
C LEU A 436 50.19 32.69 72.99
N HIS A 437 50.83 31.72 72.33
CA HIS A 437 52.22 31.88 71.89
C HIS A 437 52.48 31.90 70.37
N PHE A 438 51.45 31.98 69.52
CA PHE A 438 51.69 31.90 68.06
C PHE A 438 50.91 32.88 67.18
N ARG A 439 50.36 33.96 67.75
CA ARG A 439 49.68 34.99 66.94
C ARG A 439 49.88 36.45 67.35
N GLU A 440 50.92 36.75 68.13
CA GLU A 440 51.41 38.11 68.35
C GLU A 440 52.95 38.15 68.30
N SER A 441 53.52 38.20 67.09
CA SER A 441 54.84 38.77 66.84
C SER A 441 55.14 38.77 65.33
N GLY A 442 54.71 39.83 64.63
CA GLY A 442 55.05 40.00 63.22
C GLY A 442 54.32 41.15 62.53
N SER A 443 54.87 42.36 62.70
CA SER A 443 54.66 43.59 61.91
C SER A 443 53.67 44.66 62.42
N SER A 444 54.19 45.57 63.25
CA SER A 444 53.92 47.01 63.16
C SER A 444 55.13 47.83 63.66
N SER A 445 55.67 48.66 62.75
CA SER A 445 56.48 49.89 62.92
C SER A 445 57.81 49.85 63.69
N THR A 446 58.93 49.92 62.97
CA THR A 446 59.66 51.17 62.62
C THR A 446 60.57 50.92 61.43
#